data_AF-A0A7T0NWV4-F1
#
_entry.id   AF-A0A7T0NWV4-F1
#
_cell.length_a   1.000
_cell.length_b   1.000
_cell.length_c   1.000
_cell.angle_alpha   90.00
_cell.angle_beta   90.00
_cell.angle_gamma   90.00
#
_symmetry.space_group_name_H-M   'P 1'
#
loop_
_entity.id
_entity.type
_entity.pdbx_description
1 polymer ?
#
loop_
_entity_poly.entity_id
_entity_poly.type
_entity_poly.pdbx_seq_one_letter_code
_entity_poly.pdbx_strand_id
1 'polypeptide(L)'
;MKHTTPTLACMLLVGSFAVMSPVQADVPAESYGEIVGRKLLSGLGNMTTAVAEVPKNIIIVNNESNFAYAFSGGLLKGILHTVGRMGVGIADLITAPIPTYPIVHPGFVWEDFYSETTYGPAMVGQSTNH
;
A
#
# COMPACT_ATOMS: atom_id res chain seq x y z
N MET A 1 -43.85 6.64 -17.53
CA MET A 1 -42.46 7.09 -17.76
C MET A 1 -41.77 7.18 -16.40
N LYS A 2 -40.76 6.34 -16.15
CA LYS A 2 -40.13 6.17 -14.82
C LYS A 2 -38.80 6.93 -14.85
N HIS A 3 -38.70 8.04 -14.12
CA HIS A 3 -37.51 8.88 -14.10
C HIS A 3 -36.37 8.16 -13.38
N THR A 4 -35.26 8.00 -14.10
CA THR A 4 -34.02 7.37 -13.69
C THR A 4 -33.24 8.29 -12.74
N THR A 5 -32.78 7.74 -11.61
CA THR A 5 -32.01 8.42 -10.56
C THR A 5 -30.52 8.01 -10.58
N PRO A 6 -29.72 8.19 -11.64
CA PRO A 6 -28.30 7.85 -11.59
C PRO A 6 -27.39 9.04 -11.20
N THR A 7 -27.90 10.28 -11.19
CA THR A 7 -27.04 11.49 -11.15
C THR A 7 -26.47 11.82 -9.77
N LEU A 8 -27.13 11.39 -8.69
CA LEU A 8 -26.68 11.67 -7.31
C LEU A 8 -25.54 10.75 -6.84
N ALA A 9 -25.43 9.54 -7.39
CA ALA A 9 -24.36 8.61 -7.03
C ALA A 9 -22.99 9.05 -7.57
N CYS A 10 -22.95 9.70 -8.73
CA CYS A 10 -21.71 10.20 -9.33
C CYS A 10 -21.11 11.39 -8.55
N MET A 11 -21.93 12.20 -7.88
CA MET A 11 -21.45 13.40 -7.18
C MET A 11 -20.76 13.05 -5.85
N LEU A 12 -21.10 11.92 -5.23
CA LEU A 12 -20.44 11.41 -4.01
C LEU A 12 -19.09 10.74 -4.29
N LEU A 13 -18.84 10.27 -5.51
CA LEU A 13 -17.59 9.59 -5.90
C LEU A 13 -16.46 10.55 -6.32
N VAL A 14 -16.77 11.82 -6.59
CA VAL A 14 -15.77 12.82 -7.02
C VAL A 14 -15.17 13.61 -5.84
N GLY A 15 -15.83 13.57 -4.67
CA GLY A 15 -15.40 14.33 -3.48
C GLY A 15 -14.20 13.78 -2.71
N SER A 16 -13.70 12.58 -3.03
CA SER A 16 -12.66 11.90 -2.24
C SER A 16 -11.23 12.13 -2.73
N PHE A 17 -11.00 12.91 -3.78
CA PHE A 17 -9.68 13.03 -4.42
C PHE A 17 -8.94 14.37 -4.17
N ALA A 18 -9.32 15.12 -3.13
CA ALA A 18 -8.73 16.43 -2.84
C ALA A 18 -8.07 16.49 -1.46
N VAL A 19 -6.99 15.71 -1.25
CA VAL A 19 -5.95 16.01 -0.25
C VAL A 19 -4.68 15.26 -0.63
N MET A 20 -3.79 15.90 -1.39
CA MET A 20 -2.42 15.40 -1.54
C MET A 20 -1.48 16.58 -1.80
N SER A 21 -1.01 17.19 -0.72
CA SER A 21 0.21 18.00 -0.74
C SER A 21 1.39 17.07 -0.49
N PRO A 22 2.49 17.13 -1.27
CA PRO A 22 3.72 16.44 -0.88
C PRO A 22 4.32 17.19 0.32
N VAL A 23 4.15 16.65 1.52
CA VAL A 23 4.99 17.02 2.66
C VAL A 23 6.29 16.24 2.51
N GLN A 24 7.31 16.88 1.95
CA GLN A 24 8.68 16.47 2.21
C GLN A 24 9.01 16.87 3.66
N ALA A 25 9.01 15.91 4.58
CA ALA A 25 9.41 16.13 5.97
C ALA A 25 10.89 15.77 6.16
N ASP A 26 11.67 16.79 6.53
CA ASP A 26 12.93 16.67 7.24
C ASP A 26 12.65 15.92 8.55
N VAL A 27 13.19 14.70 8.75
CA VAL A 27 12.69 13.71 9.73
C VAL A 27 12.84 14.21 11.17
N PRO A 28 11.77 14.74 11.81
CA PRO A 28 11.78 14.95 13.24
C PRO A 28 11.56 13.58 13.90
N ALA A 29 11.97 13.41 15.15
CA ALA A 29 11.58 12.21 15.90
C ALA A 29 10.04 12.14 15.96
N GLU A 30 9.42 11.15 15.29
CA GLU A 30 7.95 11.00 15.25
C GLU A 30 7.40 10.99 16.68
N SER A 31 6.36 11.79 16.92
CA SER A 31 5.66 11.73 18.19
C SER A 31 4.86 10.41 18.31
N TYR A 32 4.55 9.96 19.54
CA TYR A 32 3.76 8.73 19.73
C TYR A 32 2.43 8.76 18.96
N GLY A 33 1.73 9.90 18.95
CA GLY A 33 0.48 10.05 18.19
C GLY A 33 0.68 9.95 16.68
N GLU A 34 1.81 10.42 16.17
CA GLU A 34 2.19 10.33 14.77
C GLU A 34 2.53 8.88 14.36
N ILE A 35 3.23 8.13 15.22
CA ILE A 35 3.51 6.69 15.02
C ILE A 35 2.21 5.89 14.94
N VAL A 36 1.30 6.11 15.89
CA VAL A 36 -0.02 5.45 15.92
C VAL A 36 -0.82 5.84 14.67
N GLY A 37 -0.89 7.14 14.35
CA GLY A 37 -1.59 7.65 13.17
C GLY A 37 -1.07 7.05 11.87
N ARG A 38 0.25 7.00 11.70
CA ARG A 38 0.91 6.36 10.56
C ARG A 38 0.56 4.89 10.44
N LYS A 39 0.56 4.11 11.54
CA LYS A 39 0.16 2.70 11.54
C LYS A 39 -1.31 2.48 11.15
N LEU A 40 -2.21 3.34 11.63
CA LEU A 40 -3.61 3.26 11.26
C LEU A 40 -3.80 3.58 9.77
N LEU A 41 -3.14 4.63 9.28
CA LEU A 41 -3.19 5.03 7.87
C LEU A 41 -2.54 3.99 6.96
N SER A 42 -1.35 3.48 7.31
CA SER A 42 -0.67 2.42 6.57
C SER A 42 -1.48 1.14 6.59
N GLY A 43 -2.07 0.79 7.73
CA GLY A 43 -2.90 -0.40 7.86
C GLY A 43 -4.14 -0.36 6.98
N LEU A 44 -4.91 0.73 7.07
CA LEU A 44 -6.11 0.92 6.25
C LEU A 44 -5.79 1.08 4.76
N GLY A 45 -4.77 1.87 4.43
CA GLY A 45 -4.32 2.05 3.05
C GLY A 45 -3.89 0.72 2.45
N ASN A 46 -3.00 -0.01 3.11
CA ASN A 46 -2.54 -1.30 2.61
C ASN A 46 -3.66 -2.33 2.46
N MET A 47 -4.62 -2.38 3.38
CA MET A 47 -5.76 -3.28 3.23
C MET A 47 -6.67 -2.91 2.05
N THR A 48 -6.96 -1.63 1.86
CA THR A 48 -7.92 -1.16 0.85
C THR A 48 -7.32 -1.21 -0.55
N THR A 49 -6.00 -1.06 -0.68
CA THR A 49 -5.36 -0.89 -1.98
C THR A 49 -4.41 -2.02 -2.35
N ALA A 50 -4.28 -3.05 -1.50
CA ALA A 50 -3.46 -4.22 -1.78
C ALA A 50 -3.75 -4.84 -3.15
N VAL A 51 -5.00 -4.80 -3.64
CA VAL A 51 -5.38 -5.35 -4.95
C VAL A 51 -4.63 -4.70 -6.12
N ALA A 52 -4.16 -3.47 -5.95
CA ALA A 52 -3.34 -2.79 -6.96
C ALA A 52 -1.95 -3.43 -7.14
N GLU A 53 -1.50 -4.31 -6.23
CA GLU A 53 -0.28 -5.12 -6.39
C GLU A 53 -0.40 -6.12 -7.56
N VAL A 54 -1.61 -6.53 -7.93
CA VAL A 54 -1.84 -7.45 -9.05
C VAL A 54 -1.46 -6.84 -10.41
N PRO A 55 -2.06 -5.72 -10.85
CA PRO A 55 -1.67 -5.08 -12.10
C PRO A 55 -0.22 -4.60 -12.06
N LYS A 56 0.28 -4.16 -10.90
CA LYS A 56 1.68 -3.76 -10.71
C LYS A 56 2.65 -4.88 -11.09
N ASN A 57 2.49 -6.06 -10.48
CA ASN A 57 3.40 -7.18 -10.72
C ASN A 57 3.28 -7.77 -12.13
N ILE A 58 2.11 -7.67 -12.77
CA ILE A 58 1.97 -8.02 -14.20
C ILE A 58 2.83 -7.08 -15.05
N ILE A 59 2.83 -5.77 -14.79
CA ILE A 59 3.64 -4.80 -15.54
C ILE A 59 5.14 -5.06 -15.33
N ILE A 60 5.56 -5.26 -14.07
CA ILE A 60 6.98 -5.54 -13.72
C ILE A 60 7.46 -6.81 -14.44
N VAL A 61 6.74 -7.92 -14.30
CA VAL A 61 7.14 -9.19 -14.93
C VAL A 61 7.04 -9.11 -16.46
N ASN A 62 6.13 -8.32 -17.03
CA ASN A 62 6.06 -8.09 -18.46
C ASN A 62 7.27 -7.33 -18.99
N ASN A 63 7.82 -6.39 -18.21
CA ASN A 63 9.04 -5.67 -18.59
C ASN A 63 10.28 -6.56 -18.57
N GLU A 64 10.29 -7.60 -17.73
CA GLU A 64 11.39 -8.56 -17.62
C GLU A 64 11.26 -9.76 -18.57
N SER A 65 10.07 -10.02 -19.12
CA SER A 65 9.78 -11.26 -19.85
C SER A 65 8.77 -11.06 -21.01
N ASN A 66 7.80 -11.96 -21.15
CA ASN A 66 6.75 -11.93 -22.18
C ASN A 66 5.37 -11.94 -21.51
N PHE A 67 4.36 -11.38 -22.20
CA PHE A 67 3.00 -11.22 -21.67
C PHE A 67 2.38 -12.49 -21.06
N ALA A 68 2.58 -13.67 -21.66
CA ALA A 68 2.04 -14.93 -21.13
C ALA A 68 2.64 -15.32 -19.76
N TYR A 69 3.94 -15.09 -19.58
CA TYR A 69 4.64 -15.29 -18.31
C TYR A 69 4.33 -14.16 -17.32
N ALA A 70 4.13 -12.94 -17.81
CA ALA A 70 3.72 -11.81 -17.00
C ALA A 70 2.32 -11.96 -16.42
N PHE A 71 1.38 -12.48 -17.22
CA PHE A 71 0.03 -12.71 -16.76
C PHE A 71 -0.03 -13.79 -15.69
N SER A 72 0.63 -14.93 -15.90
CA SER A 72 0.63 -16.03 -14.92
C SER A 72 1.51 -15.73 -13.70
N GLY A 73 2.78 -15.36 -13.92
CA GLY A 73 3.76 -15.07 -12.88
C GLY A 73 3.48 -13.76 -12.13
N GLY A 74 3.10 -12.71 -12.85
CA GLY A 74 2.73 -11.42 -12.26
C GLY A 74 1.41 -11.47 -11.49
N LEU A 75 0.43 -12.27 -11.93
CA LEU A 75 -0.79 -12.51 -11.14
C LEU A 75 -0.48 -13.25 -9.84
N LEU A 76 0.32 -14.32 -9.90
CA LEU A 76 0.70 -15.08 -8.70
C LEU A 76 1.50 -14.22 -7.71
N LYS A 77 2.55 -13.53 -8.18
CA LYS A 77 3.30 -12.56 -7.35
C LYS A 77 2.37 -11.49 -6.80
N GLY A 78 1.51 -10.92 -7.63
CA GLY A 78 0.54 -9.90 -7.26
C GLY A 78 -0.40 -10.34 -6.15
N ILE A 79 -0.94 -11.56 -6.22
CA ILE A 79 -1.78 -12.13 -5.16
C ILE A 79 -0.98 -12.32 -3.87
N LEU A 80 0.25 -12.83 -3.95
CA LEU A 80 1.11 -12.99 -2.77
C LEU A 80 1.40 -11.65 -2.09
N HIS A 81 1.75 -10.62 -2.86
CA HIS A 81 1.95 -9.27 -2.32
C HIS A 81 0.65 -8.64 -1.79
N THR A 82 -0.49 -8.90 -2.45
CA THR A 82 -1.81 -8.47 -1.96
C THR A 82 -2.07 -9.04 -0.56
N VAL A 83 -1.93 -10.35 -0.40
CA VAL A 83 -2.14 -11.03 0.90
C VAL A 83 -1.14 -10.55 1.94
N GLY A 84 0.14 -10.38 1.58
CA GLY A 84 1.16 -9.89 2.50
C GLY A 84 0.88 -8.46 2.98
N ARG A 85 0.47 -7.54 2.09
CA ARG A 85 0.07 -6.17 2.48
C ARG A 85 -1.17 -6.12 3.34
N MET A 86 -2.17 -6.96 3.05
CA MET A 86 -3.35 -7.09 3.91
C MET A 86 -2.97 -7.62 5.30
N GLY A 87 -2.11 -8.65 5.37
CA GLY A 87 -1.63 -9.22 6.62
C GLY A 87 -0.86 -8.22 7.47
N VAL A 88 0.05 -7.46 6.85
CA VAL A 88 0.77 -6.39 7.54
C VAL A 88 -0.18 -5.26 7.93
N GLY A 89 -1.18 -4.93 7.12
CA GLY A 89 -2.16 -3.91 7.50
C GLY A 89 -3.00 -4.30 8.71
N ILE A 90 -3.40 -5.58 8.81
CA ILE A 90 -4.05 -6.12 10.02
C ILE A 90 -3.11 -6.07 11.22
N ALA A 91 -1.85 -6.47 11.03
CA ALA A 91 -0.85 -6.42 12.10
C ALA A 91 -0.59 -4.99 12.57
N ASP A 92 -0.51 -4.00 11.66
CA ASP A 92 -0.35 -2.58 11.98
C ASP A 92 -1.55 -2.01 12.73
N LEU A 93 -2.78 -2.46 12.41
CA LEU A 93 -3.99 -2.07 13.15
C LEU A 93 -4.02 -2.63 14.57
N ILE A 94 -3.67 -3.92 14.74
CA ILE A 94 -3.63 -4.58 16.05
C ILE A 94 -2.48 -4.03 16.91
N THR A 95 -1.34 -3.77 16.29
CA THR A 95 -0.13 -3.24 16.94
C THR A 95 -0.06 -1.71 16.92
N ALA A 96 -1.14 -1.01 16.53
CA ALA A 96 -1.15 0.45 16.45
C ALA A 96 -0.65 1.16 17.74
N PRO A 97 -1.00 0.69 18.96
CA PRO A 97 -0.48 1.27 20.21
C PRO A 97 0.99 0.93 20.50
N ILE A 98 1.58 -0.02 19.78
CA ILE A 98 2.95 -0.49 19.99
C ILE A 98 3.84 0.22 18.95
N PRO A 99 4.84 1.01 19.39
CA PRO A 99 5.75 1.67 18.46
C PRO A 99 6.67 0.62 17.81
N THR A 100 6.31 0.18 16.61
CA THR A 100 7.14 -0.70 15.76
C THR A 100 7.38 -0.05 14.39
N TYR A 101 8.48 -0.47 13.76
CA TYR A 101 8.88 0.03 12.45
C TYR A 101 7.98 -0.52 11.33
N PRO A 102 7.87 0.19 10.18
CA PRO A 102 7.15 -0.32 9.03
C PRO A 102 7.73 -1.65 8.55
N ILE A 103 6.87 -2.65 8.34
CA ILE A 103 7.27 -3.98 7.86
C ILE A 103 7.29 -4.04 6.33
N VAL A 104 6.50 -3.21 5.66
CA VAL A 104 6.33 -3.23 4.20
C VAL A 104 6.97 -2.00 3.58
N HIS A 105 7.74 -2.22 2.51
CA HIS A 105 8.36 -1.18 1.70
C HIS A 105 8.04 -1.41 0.22
N PRO A 106 7.55 -0.40 -0.53
CA PRO A 106 7.13 0.94 -0.07
C PRO A 106 5.88 0.91 0.83
N GLY A 107 5.65 1.95 1.63
CA GLY A 107 4.61 2.02 2.66
C GLY A 107 3.19 1.94 2.12
N PHE A 108 2.99 2.42 0.89
CA PHE A 108 1.78 2.21 0.07
C PHE A 108 2.11 1.69 -1.33
N VAL A 109 1.14 1.07 -2.00
CA VAL A 109 1.33 0.44 -3.32
C VAL A 109 1.70 1.46 -4.42
N TRP A 110 1.24 2.70 -4.30
CA TRP A 110 1.46 3.77 -5.29
C TRP A 110 2.72 4.62 -5.06
N GLU A 111 3.38 4.50 -3.91
CA GLU A 111 4.57 5.31 -3.61
C GLU A 111 5.74 4.98 -4.53
N ASP A 112 5.91 3.71 -4.88
CA ASP A 112 6.88 3.27 -5.88
C ASP A 112 6.27 2.15 -6.71
N PHE A 113 5.47 2.54 -7.70
CA PHE A 113 4.69 1.61 -8.51
C PHE A 113 5.54 0.76 -9.46
N TYR A 114 6.79 1.14 -9.71
CA TYR A 114 7.68 0.40 -10.61
C TYR A 114 8.68 -0.50 -9.86
N SER A 115 8.56 -0.58 -8.53
CA SER A 115 9.41 -1.37 -7.66
C SER A 115 8.66 -2.55 -7.02
N GLU A 116 9.38 -3.64 -6.79
CA GLU A 116 8.85 -4.82 -6.10
C GLU A 116 8.64 -4.54 -4.61
N THR A 117 7.57 -5.10 -4.05
CA THR A 117 7.23 -4.94 -2.63
C THR A 117 8.12 -5.83 -1.78
N THR A 118 8.88 -5.23 -0.87
CA THR A 118 9.82 -5.91 0.04
C THR A 118 9.30 -5.87 1.48
N TYR A 119 9.61 -6.91 2.25
CA TYR A 119 9.24 -7.02 3.66
C TYR A 119 10.50 -6.96 4.54
N GLY A 120 10.56 -5.99 5.45
CA GLY A 120 11.68 -5.77 6.37
C GLY A 120 11.49 -6.46 7.73
N PRO A 121 12.53 -6.46 8.59
CA PRO A 121 12.45 -7.04 9.93
C PRO A 121 11.44 -6.27 10.81
N ALA A 122 10.48 -7.00 11.38
CA ALA A 122 9.41 -6.42 12.21
C ALA A 122 9.87 -5.92 13.59
N MET A 123 11.03 -6.38 14.05
CA MET A 123 11.68 -6.02 15.32
C MET A 123 13.18 -5.92 15.08
N VAL A 124 13.85 -4.98 15.76
CA VAL A 124 15.27 -4.59 15.62
C VAL A 124 16.14 -5.59 14.86
N GLY A 125 16.50 -5.18 13.65
CA GLY A 125 17.67 -5.64 12.92
C GLY A 125 18.12 -4.46 12.08
N GLN A 126 19.00 -3.61 12.63
CA GLN A 126 19.79 -2.73 11.78
C GLN A 126 20.55 -3.64 10.81
N SER A 127 20.12 -3.70 9.55
CA SER A 127 21.06 -3.99 8.49
C SER A 127 21.85 -2.71 8.30
N THR A 128 22.98 -2.63 9.01
CA THR A 128 24.06 -1.73 8.69
C THR A 128 24.38 -1.89 7.21
N ASN A 129 24.14 -0.82 6.43
CA ASN A 129 24.60 -0.74 5.05
C ASN A 129 26.13 -0.92 5.02
N HIS A 130 26.58 -1.86 4.20
CA HIS A 130 27.77 -1.70 3.37
C HIS A 130 27.34 -1.93 1.94
#